data_AF-A0A7S2HS73-F1
#
_entry.id   AF-A0A7S2HS73-F1
#
_cell.length_a   1.000
_cell.length_b   1.000
_cell.length_c   1.000
_cell.angle_alpha   90.00
_cell.angle_beta   90.00
_cell.angle_gamma   90.00
#
_symmetry.space_group_name_H-M   'P 1'
#
loop_
_entity.id
_entity.type
_entity.pdbx_description
1 polymer ?
#
loop_
_entity_poly.entity_id
_entity_poly.type
_entity_poly.pdbx_seq_one_letter_code
_entity_poly.pdbx_strand_id
1 'polypeptide(L)'
;MNAARITASRLVAPTTTISTLLLYSHPNNNPTHAKEAAPKVADLEAVRKSIVDVIETDAEKRGDGTSLTGTFVRLAWHCAGTYSKEDGSGGSNGARMRFTPESSWGANAGLGVARDALEPIKQK
;
A
#
# COMPACT_ATOMS: atom_id res chain seq x y z
N MET A 1 44.86 3.47 19.03
CA MET A 1 44.00 3.64 17.83
C MET A 1 42.57 3.52 18.30
N ASN A 2 41.89 4.66 18.51
CA ASN A 2 40.59 4.73 19.17
C ASN A 2 39.53 5.14 18.16
N ALA A 3 38.53 4.30 17.92
CA ALA A 3 37.41 4.57 17.02
C ALA A 3 36.38 5.45 17.74
N ALA A 4 36.25 6.71 17.31
CA ALA A 4 35.28 7.65 17.85
C ALA A 4 33.88 7.37 17.27
N ARG A 5 32.93 7.01 18.15
CA ARG A 5 31.49 7.02 17.88
C ARG A 5 31.05 8.43 17.49
N ILE A 6 30.42 8.58 16.33
CA ILE A 6 29.75 9.83 15.94
C ILE A 6 28.33 9.80 16.50
N THR A 7 28.13 10.55 17.58
CA THR A 7 26.81 10.86 18.15
C THR A 7 26.17 11.94 17.28
N ALA A 8 25.09 11.62 16.56
CA ALA A 8 24.34 12.60 15.79
C ALA A 8 23.36 13.37 16.69
N SER A 9 23.84 14.46 17.30
CA SER A 9 22.97 15.51 17.83
C SER A 9 22.92 16.65 16.83
N ARG A 10 21.74 16.92 16.24
CA ARG A 10 21.49 18.20 15.58
C ARG A 10 20.01 18.59 15.67
N LEU A 11 19.70 19.46 16.63
CA LEU A 11 18.56 20.36 16.52
C LEU A 11 18.81 21.31 15.33
N VAL A 12 17.95 21.27 14.32
CA VAL A 12 17.78 22.35 13.31
C VAL A 12 16.30 22.44 12.95
N ALA A 13 15.67 23.56 13.28
CA ALA A 13 14.32 23.92 12.85
C ALA A 13 14.36 24.61 11.45
N PRO A 14 13.22 24.91 10.80
CA PRO A 14 12.81 24.31 9.54
C PRO A 14 12.97 25.27 8.36
N THR A 15 13.84 24.96 7.38
CA THR A 15 13.87 25.73 6.11
C THR A 15 14.21 24.90 4.87
N THR A 16 14.02 23.57 4.91
CA THR A 16 14.20 22.72 3.73
C THR A 16 12.85 22.25 3.19
N THR A 17 11.97 23.21 2.89
CA THR A 17 10.61 22.93 2.42
C THR A 17 10.39 23.65 1.11
N ILE A 18 10.86 23.09 -0.02
CA ILE A 18 10.23 23.16 -1.36
C ILE A 18 10.84 22.05 -2.24
N SER A 19 12.17 21.86 -2.23
CA SER A 19 12.83 20.92 -3.16
C SER A 19 12.45 19.45 -2.97
N THR A 20 12.20 19.01 -1.72
CA THR A 20 11.77 17.63 -1.45
C THR A 20 10.30 17.39 -1.83
N LEU A 21 9.47 18.44 -1.87
CA LEU A 21 8.05 18.32 -2.22
C LEU A 21 7.86 18.15 -3.74
N LEU A 22 8.75 18.74 -4.55
CA LEU A 22 8.76 18.56 -6.01
C LEU A 22 9.10 17.13 -6.45
N LEU A 23 9.90 16.39 -5.67
CA LEU A 23 10.20 14.99 -5.98
C LEU A 23 8.98 14.05 -5.79
N TYR A 24 7.96 14.49 -5.05
CA TYR A 24 6.79 13.66 -4.72
C TYR A 24 5.56 13.94 -5.59
N SER A 25 5.50 15.13 -6.21
CA SER A 25 4.47 15.50 -7.19
C SER A 25 5.06 15.49 -8.59
N HIS A 26 5.42 14.30 -9.08
CA HIS A 26 5.60 14.14 -10.51
C HIS A 26 4.20 14.08 -11.15
N PRO A 27 3.87 14.94 -12.13
CA PRO A 27 2.77 14.64 -13.03
C PRO A 27 3.06 13.26 -13.62
N ASN A 28 2.02 12.45 -13.71
CA ASN A 28 1.96 11.13 -14.31
C ASN A 28 2.27 11.20 -15.82
N ASN A 29 3.51 11.58 -16.13
CA ASN A 29 4.08 11.74 -17.45
C ASN A 29 5.10 10.62 -17.71
N ASN A 30 4.95 9.47 -17.05
CA ASN A 30 5.72 8.29 -17.39
C ASN A 30 5.17 7.73 -18.72
N PRO A 31 5.90 7.81 -19.84
CA PRO A 31 5.40 7.39 -21.15
C PRO A 31 5.18 5.86 -21.26
N THR A 32 5.57 5.08 -20.23
CA THR A 32 5.39 3.63 -20.20
C THR A 32 4.13 3.16 -19.46
N HIS A 33 3.36 4.04 -18.83
CA HIS A 33 1.97 3.72 -18.48
C HIS A 33 1.11 3.92 -19.73
N ALA A 34 1.15 2.93 -20.62
CA ALA A 34 0.04 2.70 -21.52
C ALA A 34 -1.25 2.77 -20.68
N LYS A 35 -2.30 3.42 -21.19
CA LYS A 35 -3.65 3.27 -20.63
C LYS A 35 -3.94 1.77 -20.60
N GLU A 36 -3.74 1.12 -19.46
CA GLU A 36 -4.11 -0.28 -19.29
C GLU A 36 -5.60 -0.35 -19.58
N ALA A 37 -5.97 -1.20 -20.53
CA ALA A 37 -7.37 -1.42 -20.86
C ALA A 37 -8.10 -1.84 -19.57
N ALA A 38 -9.30 -1.30 -19.36
CA ALA A 38 -10.11 -1.72 -18.22
C ALA A 38 -10.26 -3.25 -18.25
N PRO A 39 -10.11 -3.95 -17.10
CA PRO A 39 -10.19 -5.39 -17.05
C PRO A 39 -11.55 -5.86 -17.56
N LYS A 40 -11.59 -6.99 -18.29
CA LYS A 40 -12.86 -7.56 -18.74
C LYS A 40 -13.58 -8.17 -17.54
N VAL A 41 -14.91 -8.21 -17.60
CA VAL A 41 -15.73 -8.78 -16.51
C VAL A 41 -15.37 -10.24 -16.22
N ALA A 42 -15.09 -11.05 -17.24
CA ALA A 42 -14.65 -12.45 -17.07
C ALA A 42 -13.33 -12.55 -16.28
N ASP A 43 -12.43 -11.58 -16.44
CA ASP A 43 -11.17 -11.52 -15.71
C ASP A 43 -11.42 -11.17 -14.24
N LEU A 44 -12.41 -10.33 -13.95
CA LEU A 44 -12.80 -9.95 -12.58
C LEU A 44 -13.39 -11.12 -11.79
N GLU A 45 -14.20 -11.98 -12.42
CA GLU A 45 -14.73 -13.17 -11.76
C GLU A 45 -13.63 -14.18 -11.40
N ALA A 46 -12.64 -14.36 -12.28
CA ALA A 46 -11.48 -15.20 -12.01
C ALA A 46 -10.62 -14.65 -10.86
N VAL A 47 -10.42 -13.32 -10.82
CA VAL A 47 -9.73 -12.65 -9.71
C VAL A 47 -10.52 -12.79 -8.41
N ARG A 48 -11.83 -12.57 -8.43
CA ARG A 48 -12.71 -12.75 -7.27
C ARG A 48 -12.59 -14.16 -6.71
N LYS A 49 -12.66 -15.18 -7.57
CA LYS A 49 -12.49 -16.57 -7.16
C LYS A 49 -11.12 -16.79 -6.51
N SER A 50 -10.05 -16.28 -7.13
CA SER A 50 -8.69 -16.41 -6.58
C SER A 50 -8.55 -15.79 -5.18
N ILE A 51 -9.23 -14.66 -4.93
CA ILE A 51 -9.24 -14.02 -3.60
C ILE A 51 -10.00 -14.88 -2.59
N VAL A 52 -11.16 -15.44 -2.97
CA VAL A 52 -11.92 -16.37 -2.11
C VAL A 52 -11.08 -17.59 -1.78
N ASP A 53 -10.42 -18.20 -2.76
CA ASP A 53 -9.55 -19.36 -2.54
C ASP A 53 -8.45 -19.06 -1.51
N VAL A 54 -7.86 -17.84 -1.53
CA VAL A 54 -6.88 -17.39 -0.52
C VAL A 54 -7.50 -17.28 0.87
N ILE A 55 -8.71 -16.73 0.98
CA ILE A 55 -9.42 -16.59 2.26
C ILE A 55 -9.73 -17.95 2.87
N GLU A 56 -10.29 -18.87 2.09
CA GLU A 56 -10.64 -20.22 2.55
C GLU A 56 -9.38 -21.01 2.96
N THR A 57 -8.32 -20.93 2.16
CA THR A 57 -7.04 -21.58 2.48
C THR A 57 -6.43 -21.05 3.79
N ASP A 58 -6.53 -19.74 4.05
CA ASP A 58 -6.07 -19.16 5.33
C ASP A 58 -6.96 -19.60 6.50
N ALA A 59 -8.28 -19.64 6.30
CA ALA A 59 -9.22 -20.09 7.33
C ALA A 59 -8.95 -21.54 7.74
N GLU A 60 -8.76 -22.44 6.77
CA GLU A 60 -8.41 -23.85 7.00
C GLU A 60 -7.10 -23.99 7.78
N LYS A 61 -6.06 -23.21 7.42
CA LYS A 61 -4.75 -23.24 8.12
C LYS A 61 -4.84 -22.80 9.57
N ARG A 62 -5.75 -21.87 9.90
CA ARG A 62 -5.93 -21.37 11.26
C ARG A 62 -6.77 -22.30 12.13
N GLY A 63 -7.81 -22.89 11.57
CA GLY A 63 -8.65 -23.89 12.23
C GLY A 63 -9.47 -23.37 13.43
N ASP A 64 -9.47 -22.06 13.68
CA ASP A 64 -10.15 -21.41 14.82
C ASP A 64 -11.42 -20.63 14.41
N GLY A 65 -11.84 -20.78 13.15
CA GLY A 65 -12.96 -20.04 12.57
C GLY A 65 -12.65 -18.59 12.18
N THR A 66 -11.38 -18.16 12.28
CA THR A 66 -10.94 -16.85 11.80
C THR A 66 -10.32 -16.93 10.41
N SER A 67 -10.26 -15.80 9.69
CA SER A 67 -9.64 -15.71 8.37
C SER A 67 -9.14 -14.30 8.05
N LEU A 68 -8.46 -14.15 6.92
CA LEU A 68 -8.02 -12.86 6.37
C LEU A 68 -9.16 -11.94 5.91
N THR A 69 -10.42 -12.38 5.89
CA THR A 69 -11.57 -11.55 5.45
C THR A 69 -11.58 -10.19 6.12
N GLY A 70 -11.48 -10.14 7.45
CA GLY A 70 -11.47 -8.87 8.20
C GLY A 70 -10.23 -8.01 7.89
N THR A 71 -9.08 -8.65 7.67
CA THR A 71 -7.83 -7.96 7.29
C THR A 71 -7.92 -7.35 5.90
N PHE A 72 -8.55 -8.02 4.93
CA PHE A 72 -8.78 -7.48 3.59
C PHE A 72 -9.76 -6.29 3.59
N VAL A 73 -10.85 -6.39 4.36
CA VAL A 73 -11.77 -5.25 4.54
C VAL A 73 -11.04 -4.05 5.12
N ARG A 74 -10.22 -4.26 6.16
CA ARG A 74 -9.41 -3.19 6.75
C ARG A 74 -8.39 -2.63 5.76
N LEU A 75 -7.70 -3.47 4.98
CA LEU A 75 -6.78 -3.00 3.95
C LEU A 75 -7.49 -2.10 2.93
N ALA A 76 -8.64 -2.53 2.40
CA ALA A 76 -9.42 -1.75 1.45
C ALA A 76 -9.86 -0.40 2.03
N TRP A 77 -10.37 -0.38 3.26
CA TRP A 77 -10.73 0.85 3.97
C TRP A 77 -9.52 1.79 4.11
N HIS A 78 -8.39 1.29 4.58
CA HIS A 78 -7.18 2.11 4.79
C HIS A 78 -6.59 2.63 3.47
N CYS A 79 -6.65 1.85 2.38
CA CYS A 79 -6.26 2.30 1.05
C CYS A 79 -7.11 3.48 0.55
N ALA A 80 -8.37 3.58 0.97
CA ALA A 80 -9.26 4.67 0.57
C ALA A 80 -9.22 5.85 1.55
N GLY A 81 -8.99 5.58 2.84
CA GLY A 81 -9.14 6.52 3.95
C GLY A 81 -8.15 7.68 3.99
N THR A 82 -7.13 7.69 3.13
CA THR A 82 -6.20 8.81 3.00
C THR A 82 -6.69 9.92 2.07
N TYR A 83 -7.83 9.71 1.39
CA TYR A 83 -8.39 10.68 0.47
C TYR A 83 -8.76 12.00 1.16
N SER A 84 -8.27 13.11 0.60
CA SER A 84 -8.63 14.47 1.00
C SER A 84 -9.47 15.14 -0.08
N LYS A 85 -10.64 15.67 0.32
CA LYS A 85 -11.51 16.43 -0.60
C LYS A 85 -10.94 17.81 -0.92
N GLU A 86 -10.12 18.38 -0.04
CA GLU A 86 -9.62 19.76 -0.18
C GLU A 86 -8.66 19.91 -1.35
N ASP A 87 -7.77 18.94 -1.53
CA ASP A 87 -6.72 18.96 -2.55
C ASP A 87 -6.74 17.73 -3.49
N GLY A 88 -7.67 16.80 -3.29
CA GLY A 88 -7.81 15.58 -4.10
C GLY A 88 -6.65 14.58 -3.91
N SER A 89 -5.81 14.78 -2.89
CA SER A 89 -4.69 13.91 -2.60
C SER A 89 -5.13 12.61 -1.91
N GLY A 90 -4.22 11.63 -1.83
CA GLY A 90 -4.49 10.34 -1.19
C GLY A 90 -5.43 9.41 -1.97
N GLY A 91 -6.09 8.50 -1.26
CA GLY A 91 -7.02 7.52 -1.81
C GLY A 91 -6.35 6.35 -2.55
N SER A 92 -7.18 5.46 -3.10
CA SER A 92 -6.72 4.17 -3.65
C SER A 92 -6.16 4.25 -5.08
N ASN A 93 -6.42 5.35 -5.79
CA ASN A 93 -6.11 5.49 -7.23
C ASN A 93 -4.61 5.46 -7.57
N GLY A 94 -3.72 5.59 -6.58
CA GLY A 94 -2.27 5.45 -6.77
C GLY A 94 -1.66 4.20 -6.11
N ALA A 95 -2.47 3.37 -5.43
CA ALA A 95 -2.00 2.23 -4.63
C ALA A 95 -0.79 2.58 -3.70
N ARG A 96 -0.79 3.80 -3.16
CA ARG A 96 0.32 4.37 -2.37
C ARG A 96 0.56 3.64 -1.05
N MET A 97 -0.46 2.94 -0.54
CA MET A 97 -0.37 1.98 0.57
C MET A 97 0.80 0.99 0.47
N ARG A 98 1.37 0.73 -0.72
CA ARG A 98 2.54 -0.16 -0.89
C ARG A 98 3.88 0.50 -0.57
N PHE A 99 3.94 1.83 -0.50
CA PHE A 99 5.18 2.60 -0.43
C PHE A 99 5.27 3.44 0.84
N THR A 100 6.50 3.74 1.26
CA THR A 100 6.75 4.67 2.36
C THR A 100 6.45 6.12 1.92
N PRO A 101 5.90 6.97 2.79
CA PRO A 101 5.69 6.74 4.23
C PRO A 101 4.41 5.96 4.59
N GLU A 102 3.40 5.95 3.72
CA GLU A 102 2.05 5.43 4.02
C GLU A 102 2.06 3.97 4.51
N SER A 103 2.84 3.10 3.87
CA SER A 103 2.95 1.68 4.24
C SER A 103 3.49 1.45 5.66
N SER A 104 4.19 2.44 6.23
CA SER A 104 4.86 2.38 7.54
C SER A 104 4.11 3.09 8.67
N TRP A 105 2.99 3.74 8.38
CA TRP A 105 2.19 4.40 9.42
C TRP A 105 1.66 3.37 10.44
N GLY A 106 1.66 3.73 11.73
CA GLY A 106 1.19 2.84 12.79
C GLY A 106 -0.25 2.37 12.60
N ALA A 107 -1.11 3.23 12.03
CA ALA A 107 -2.49 2.88 11.68
C ALA A 107 -2.58 1.76 10.64
N ASN A 108 -1.54 1.54 9.82
CA ASN A 108 -1.46 0.51 8.78
C ASN A 108 -0.71 -0.75 9.24
N ALA A 109 -0.36 -0.86 10.53
CA ALA A 109 0.30 -2.02 11.08
C ALA A 109 -0.50 -3.32 10.84
N GLY A 110 0.20 -4.39 10.47
CA GLY A 110 -0.37 -5.69 10.14
C GLY A 110 -0.99 -5.81 8.75
N LEU A 111 -1.17 -4.72 8.00
CA LEU A 111 -1.74 -4.77 6.66
C LEU A 111 -0.78 -5.31 5.59
N GLY A 112 0.51 -5.46 5.92
CA GLY A 112 1.49 -6.14 5.07
C GLY A 112 1.05 -7.58 4.72
N VAL A 113 0.55 -8.33 5.71
CA VAL A 113 0.08 -9.71 5.53
C VAL A 113 -0.97 -9.81 4.42
N ALA A 114 -1.92 -8.87 4.38
CA ALA A 114 -2.94 -8.84 3.35
C ALA A 114 -2.37 -8.49 1.96
N ARG A 115 -1.39 -7.58 1.89
CA ARG A 115 -0.74 -7.26 0.61
C ARG A 115 0.06 -8.46 0.08
N ASP A 116 0.80 -9.12 0.95
CA ASP A 116 1.62 -10.28 0.60
C ASP A 116 0.77 -11.47 0.14
N ALA A 117 -0.41 -11.67 0.76
CA ALA A 117 -1.37 -12.69 0.35
C ALA A 117 -1.96 -12.46 -1.06
N LEU A 118 -2.03 -11.21 -1.52
CA LEU A 118 -2.55 -10.84 -2.84
C LEU A 118 -1.47 -10.83 -3.93
N GLU A 119 -0.18 -10.79 -3.57
CA GLU A 119 0.93 -10.72 -4.54
C GLU A 119 0.91 -11.86 -5.58
N PRO A 120 0.67 -13.15 -5.21
CA PRO A 120 0.59 -14.23 -6.20
C PRO A 120 -0.59 -14.09 -7.18
N ILE A 121 -1.67 -13.40 -6.78
CA ILE A 121 -2.80 -13.11 -7.68
C ILE A 121 -2.41 -12.01 -8.66
N LYS A 122 -1.65 -11.00 -8.21
CA LYS A 122 -1.19 -9.89 -9.06
C LYS A 122 -0.19 -10.31 -10.14
N GLN A 123 0.59 -11.36 -9.89
CA GLN A 123 1.60 -11.88 -10.83
C GLN A 123 1.04 -12.77 -11.95
N LYS A 124 -0.21 -13.21 -11.82
CA LYS A 124 -0.95 -13.92 -12.88
C LYS A 124 -1.42 -12.93 -13.94
#